data_AF-A0A2U1S5Y1-F1
#
_entry.id   AF-A0A2U1S5Y1-F1
#
_cell.length_a   1.000
_cell.length_b   1.000
_cell.length_c   1.000
_cell.angle_alpha   90.00
_cell.angle_beta   90.00
_cell.angle_gamma   90.00
#
_symmetry.space_group_name_H-M   'P 1'
#
loop_
_entity.id
_entity.type
_entity.pdbx_description
1 polymer ?
#
loop_
_entity_poly.entity_id
_entity_poly.type
_entity_poly.pdbx_seq_one_letter_code
_entity_poly.pdbx_strand_id
1 'polypeptide(L)'
;MAKARRRVRDTWKEKDWYTIKTPVAFEDKEIGETPARDPDYLIGRGVEVTMRELTGDFSKQYIKLRFEIDNVAGEVANTKFTGHKTTTDYIRSMIRRGTSRIDASAIVKTKDDRKIKLHVLAVTTRRAKSSQQKYMREVITELLMENAAEKTFEELVMSSVNGKLASEVYHRAKKIYPLKRVEIIKSKVLN
;
A
#
# COMPACT_ATOMS: atom_id res chain seq x y z
N MET A 1 -49.48 14.37 30.80
CA MET A 1 -49.29 14.64 29.36
C MET A 1 -48.17 13.75 28.84
N ALA A 2 -48.50 12.72 28.06
CA ALA A 2 -47.49 11.86 27.45
C ALA A 2 -46.67 12.69 26.45
N LYS A 3 -45.35 12.79 26.65
CA LYS A 3 -44.43 13.42 25.69
C LYS A 3 -44.62 12.69 24.35
N ALA A 4 -45.15 13.39 23.35
CA ALA A 4 -45.29 12.86 22.00
C ALA A 4 -43.93 12.32 21.55
N ARG A 5 -43.83 11.00 21.36
CA ARG A 5 -42.61 10.34 20.93
C ARG A 5 -42.33 10.82 19.51
N ARG A 6 -41.36 11.74 19.39
CA ARG A 6 -40.94 12.37 18.13
C ARG A 6 -40.78 11.26 17.09
N ARG A 7 -41.52 11.34 15.97
CA ARG A 7 -41.48 10.35 14.88
C ARG A 7 -40.02 10.20 14.47
N VAL A 8 -39.44 9.04 14.74
CA VAL A 8 -38.04 8.75 14.41
C VAL A 8 -37.92 8.83 12.90
N ARG A 9 -37.27 9.88 12.41
CA ARG A 9 -37.06 10.10 10.97
C ARG A 9 -36.00 9.10 10.51
N ASP A 10 -36.29 8.39 9.43
CA ASP A 10 -35.38 7.40 8.87
C ASP A 10 -34.21 8.10 8.19
N THR A 11 -33.08 8.15 8.90
CA THR A 11 -31.86 8.81 8.44
C THR A 11 -31.19 8.10 7.26
N TRP A 12 -31.62 6.89 6.90
CA TRP A 12 -31.04 6.16 5.77
C TRP A 12 -31.57 6.63 4.42
N LYS A 13 -32.83 7.11 4.39
CA LYS A 13 -33.47 7.66 3.19
C LYS A 13 -32.90 9.00 2.72
N GLU A 14 -32.09 9.63 3.56
CA GLU A 14 -31.40 10.90 3.26
C GLU A 14 -30.00 10.68 2.69
N LYS A 15 -29.56 9.43 2.52
CA LYS A 15 -28.23 9.13 2.00
C LYS A 15 -28.34 8.70 0.55
N ASP A 16 -27.48 9.29 -0.25
CA ASP A 16 -27.23 8.86 -1.61
C ASP A 16 -26.03 7.91 -1.64
N TRP A 17 -26.03 7.00 -2.59
CA TRP A 17 -24.95 6.03 -2.79
C TRP A 17 -23.96 6.58 -3.81
N TYR A 18 -22.68 6.52 -3.45
CA TYR A 18 -21.59 7.00 -4.30
C TYR A 18 -20.67 5.84 -4.66
N THR A 19 -20.34 5.70 -5.93
CA THR A 19 -19.44 4.67 -6.44
C THR A 19 -18.00 5.16 -6.32
N ILE A 20 -17.16 4.38 -5.62
CA ILE A 20 -15.75 4.67 -5.42
C ILE A 20 -14.95 4.07 -6.58
N LYS A 21 -14.19 4.91 -7.27
CA LYS A 21 -13.29 4.51 -8.36
C LYS A 21 -11.84 4.63 -7.96
N THR A 22 -11.01 3.71 -8.45
CA THR A 22 -9.55 3.83 -8.36
C THR A 22 -9.04 5.02 -9.18
N PRO A 23 -7.82 5.51 -8.91
CA PRO A 23 -7.15 6.42 -9.82
C PRO A 23 -6.85 5.74 -11.17
N VAL A 24 -6.67 6.54 -12.21
CA VAL A 24 -6.33 6.11 -13.59
C VAL A 24 -5.14 5.15 -13.65
N ALA A 25 -4.13 5.34 -12.78
CA ALA A 25 -2.97 4.47 -12.66
C ALA A 25 -3.33 3.00 -12.31
N PHE A 26 -4.54 2.75 -11.82
CA PHE A 26 -5.11 1.45 -11.47
C PHE A 26 -6.38 1.14 -12.29
N GLU A 27 -6.45 1.61 -13.53
CA GLU A 27 -7.47 1.24 -14.53
C GLU A 27 -8.91 1.69 -14.22
N ASP A 28 -9.11 2.74 -13.42
CA ASP A 28 -10.43 3.34 -13.09
C ASP A 28 -11.51 2.30 -12.73
N LYS A 29 -11.13 1.26 -11.98
CA LYS A 29 -12.01 0.19 -11.54
C LYS A 29 -12.88 0.64 -10.39
N GLU A 30 -14.11 0.15 -10.42
CA GLU A 30 -15.08 0.33 -9.35
C GLU A 30 -14.73 -0.62 -8.20
N ILE A 31 -14.40 -0.04 -7.05
CA ILE A 31 -13.98 -0.77 -5.86
C ILE A 31 -15.21 -1.17 -5.03
N GLY A 32 -16.20 -0.29 -4.98
CA GLY A 32 -17.38 -0.44 -4.15
C GLY A 32 -18.15 0.86 -4.01
N GLU A 33 -19.16 0.84 -3.15
CA GLU A 33 -20.06 1.97 -2.96
C GLU A 33 -20.04 2.43 -1.51
N THR A 34 -20.28 3.71 -1.28
CA THR A 34 -20.41 4.23 0.08
C THR A 34 -21.56 5.22 0.16
N PRO A 35 -22.41 5.12 1.20
CA PRO A 35 -23.50 6.06 1.37
C PRO A 35 -23.01 7.33 2.08
N ALA A 36 -23.47 8.48 1.60
CA ALA A 36 -23.29 9.77 2.26
C ALA A 36 -24.50 10.67 2.05
N ARG A 37 -24.70 11.58 3.00
CA ARG A 37 -25.75 12.60 2.91
C ARG A 37 -25.30 13.77 2.04
N ASP A 38 -24.09 14.24 2.29
CA ASP A 38 -23.45 15.30 1.52
C ASP A 38 -22.11 14.79 0.96
N PRO A 39 -21.73 15.18 -0.27
CA PRO A 39 -20.47 14.80 -0.90
C PRO A 39 -19.23 15.14 -0.05
N ASP A 40 -19.27 16.26 0.68
CA ASP A 40 -18.13 16.72 1.49
C ASP A 40 -17.76 15.73 2.60
N TYR A 41 -18.71 14.93 3.10
CA TYR A 41 -18.45 13.90 4.11
C TYR A 41 -17.73 12.66 3.57
N LEU A 42 -17.58 12.55 2.24
CA LEU A 42 -16.84 11.47 1.60
C LEU A 42 -15.35 11.77 1.54
N ILE A 43 -15.00 13.05 1.37
CA ILE A 43 -13.61 13.49 1.22
C ILE A 43 -12.82 13.09 2.47
N GLY A 44 -11.66 12.47 2.27
CA GLY A 44 -10.80 11.98 3.34
C GLY A 44 -11.15 10.59 3.89
N ARG A 45 -12.22 9.93 3.42
CA ARG A 45 -12.48 8.53 3.81
C ARG A 45 -11.45 7.60 3.20
N GLY A 46 -10.86 6.75 4.05
CA GLY A 46 -9.93 5.72 3.64
C GLY A 46 -10.65 4.43 3.22
N VAL A 47 -10.30 3.89 2.07
CA VAL A 47 -10.82 2.64 1.51
C VAL A 47 -9.67 1.65 1.38
N GLU A 48 -9.86 0.42 1.86
CA GLU A 48 -8.87 -0.66 1.74
C GLU A 48 -9.38 -1.71 0.77
N VAL A 49 -8.54 -2.09 -0.20
CA VAL A 49 -8.91 -2.99 -1.30
C VAL A 49 -7.80 -4.01 -1.47
N THR A 50 -8.15 -5.22 -1.87
CA THR A 50 -7.15 -6.25 -2.14
C THR A 50 -6.69 -6.18 -3.59
N MET A 51 -5.40 -6.44 -3.87
CA MET A 51 -4.90 -6.44 -5.24
C MET A 51 -5.63 -7.47 -6.14
N ARG A 52 -6.10 -8.57 -5.54
CA ARG A 52 -6.94 -9.57 -6.21
C ARG A 52 -8.21 -8.97 -6.81
N GLU A 53 -8.88 -8.06 -6.12
CA GLU A 53 -10.12 -7.44 -6.60
C GLU A 53 -9.84 -6.52 -7.79
N LEU A 54 -8.66 -5.90 -7.80
CA LEU A 54 -8.24 -5.00 -8.87
C LEU A 54 -7.71 -5.73 -10.10
N THR A 55 -6.89 -6.79 -9.97
CA THR A 55 -6.28 -7.47 -11.14
C THR A 55 -6.94 -8.80 -11.50
N GLY A 56 -7.77 -9.37 -10.61
CA GLY A 56 -8.28 -10.74 -10.75
C GLY A 56 -7.24 -11.83 -10.43
N ASP A 57 -6.01 -11.48 -10.07
CA ASP A 57 -4.94 -12.44 -9.75
C ASP A 57 -5.00 -12.88 -8.29
N PHE A 58 -5.25 -14.18 -8.07
CA PHE A 58 -5.32 -14.80 -6.75
C PHE A 58 -3.96 -14.84 -6.04
N SER A 59 -2.85 -14.84 -6.78
CA SER A 59 -1.51 -14.95 -6.19
C SER A 59 -1.14 -13.73 -5.34
N LYS A 60 -1.72 -12.56 -5.66
CA LYS A 60 -1.46 -11.27 -5.01
C LYS A 60 -2.49 -10.90 -3.94
N GLN A 61 -3.29 -11.84 -3.45
CA GLN A 61 -4.31 -11.58 -2.42
C GLN A 61 -3.72 -11.04 -1.10
N TYR A 62 -2.44 -11.31 -0.82
CA TYR A 62 -1.77 -10.81 0.39
C TYR A 62 -1.45 -9.31 0.35
N ILE A 63 -1.65 -8.63 -0.79
CA ILE A 63 -1.38 -7.20 -0.95
C ILE A 63 -2.69 -6.42 -0.79
N LYS A 64 -2.72 -5.54 0.22
CA LYS A 64 -3.82 -4.60 0.46
C LYS A 64 -3.39 -3.19 0.09
N LEU A 65 -4.14 -2.55 -0.79
CA LEU A 65 -3.95 -1.16 -1.16
C LEU A 65 -4.87 -0.29 -0.32
N ARG A 66 -4.42 0.93 -0.02
CA ARG A 66 -5.19 1.94 0.68
C ARG A 66 -5.31 3.17 -0.18
N PHE A 67 -6.55 3.55 -0.37
CA PHE A 67 -6.95 4.73 -1.12
C PHE A 67 -7.67 5.69 -0.18
N GLU A 68 -7.68 6.96 -0.53
CA GLU A 68 -8.39 8.01 0.16
C GLU A 68 -9.23 8.76 -0.85
N ILE A 69 -10.50 9.04 -0.55
CA ILE A 69 -11.35 9.83 -1.45
C ILE A 69 -10.86 11.28 -1.44
N ASP A 70 -10.53 11.80 -2.62
CA ASP A 70 -9.98 13.15 -2.78
C ASP A 70 -11.02 14.10 -3.37
N ASN A 71 -11.80 13.63 -4.34
CA ASN A 71 -12.81 14.43 -5.01
C ASN A 71 -14.06 13.58 -5.31
N VAL A 72 -15.23 14.23 -5.34
CA VAL A 72 -16.50 13.62 -5.71
C VAL A 72 -17.06 14.39 -6.91
N ALA A 73 -17.25 13.70 -8.02
CA ALA A 73 -17.84 14.24 -9.25
C ALA A 73 -19.20 13.58 -9.49
N GLY A 74 -20.28 14.28 -9.14
CA GLY A 74 -21.63 13.72 -9.17
C GLY A 74 -21.75 12.55 -8.19
N GLU A 75 -22.08 11.36 -8.70
CA GLU A 75 -22.19 10.13 -7.91
C GLU A 75 -20.87 9.34 -7.84
N VAL A 76 -19.79 9.82 -8.47
CA VAL A 76 -18.51 9.13 -8.54
C VAL A 76 -17.51 9.75 -7.57
N ALA A 77 -16.98 8.94 -6.65
CA ALA A 77 -15.92 9.33 -5.74
C ALA A 77 -14.55 8.89 -6.29
N ASN A 78 -13.74 9.86 -6.69
CA ASN A 78 -12.37 9.66 -7.15
C ASN A 78 -11.41 9.56 -5.97
N THR A 79 -10.50 8.60 -6.04
CA THR A 79 -9.56 8.33 -4.95
C THR A 79 -8.12 8.64 -5.32
N LYS A 80 -7.30 8.90 -4.31
CA LYS A 80 -5.84 8.98 -4.39
C LYS A 80 -5.20 7.80 -3.65
N PHE A 81 -4.02 7.39 -4.11
CA PHE A 81 -3.26 6.33 -3.44
C PHE A 81 -2.56 6.87 -2.18
N THR A 82 -2.85 6.27 -1.02
CA THR A 82 -2.25 6.65 0.27
C THR A 82 -1.12 5.70 0.69
N GLY A 83 -1.19 4.44 0.28
CA GLY A 83 -0.16 3.45 0.59
C GLY A 83 -0.61 2.01 0.34
N HIS A 84 0.33 1.07 0.47
CA HIS A 84 0.03 -0.36 0.47
C HIS A 84 0.51 -1.01 1.75
N LYS A 85 -0.08 -2.17 2.06
CA LYS A 85 0.33 -3.02 3.17
C LYS A 85 0.15 -4.48 2.81
N THR A 86 1.14 -5.29 3.15
CA THR A 86 1.04 -6.74 3.08
C THR A 86 0.30 -7.31 4.30
N THR A 87 -0.45 -8.39 4.10
CA THR A 87 -1.15 -9.07 5.20
C THR A 87 -0.18 -9.67 6.22
N THR A 88 -0.60 -9.69 7.48
CA THR A 88 0.25 -10.11 8.61
C THR A 88 0.55 -11.60 8.57
N ASP A 89 -0.42 -12.42 8.14
CA ASP A 89 -0.30 -13.87 7.95
C ASP A 89 0.80 -14.21 6.93
N TYR A 90 0.84 -13.51 5.79
CA TYR A 90 1.87 -13.69 4.79
C TYR A 90 3.27 -13.37 5.34
N ILE A 91 3.43 -12.25 6.04
CA ILE A 91 4.72 -11.88 6.66
C ILE A 91 5.15 -12.94 7.69
N ARG A 92 4.22 -13.39 8.55
CA ARG A 92 4.49 -14.42 9.55
C ARG A 92 4.87 -15.76 8.93
N SER A 93 4.28 -16.13 7.79
CA SER A 93 4.61 -17.36 7.07
C SER A 93 6.04 -17.38 6.52
N MET A 94 6.58 -16.20 6.21
CA MET A 94 7.90 -16.01 5.62
C MET A 94 9.01 -16.17 6.66
N ILE A 95 8.79 -15.65 7.86
CA ILE A 95 9.77 -15.62 8.95
C ILE A 95 9.73 -16.96 9.69
N ARG A 96 10.84 -17.69 9.67
CA ARG A 96 10.98 -18.98 10.38
C ARG A 96 12.16 -18.96 11.35
N ARG A 97 12.13 -19.85 12.35
CA ARG A 97 13.27 -20.07 13.25
C ARG A 97 14.50 -20.47 12.43
N GLY A 98 15.68 -20.00 12.85
CA GLY A 98 16.95 -20.23 12.14
C GLY A 98 17.25 -19.27 10.99
N THR A 99 16.31 -18.38 10.65
CA THR A 99 16.52 -17.30 9.66
C THR A 99 16.70 -15.95 10.35
N SER A 100 17.22 -14.95 9.63
CA SER A 100 17.29 -13.56 10.08
C SER A 100 16.28 -12.72 9.30
N ARG A 101 15.55 -11.88 10.05
CA ARG A 101 14.65 -10.86 9.52
C ARG A 101 15.43 -9.55 9.39
N ILE A 102 15.49 -8.98 8.20
CA ILE A 102 16.16 -7.71 7.94
C ILE A 102 15.12 -6.73 7.44
N ASP A 103 14.75 -5.79 8.30
CA ASP A 103 13.90 -4.67 7.95
C ASP A 103 14.76 -3.47 7.56
N ALA A 104 14.47 -2.91 6.39
CA ALA A 104 15.03 -1.65 5.91
C ALA A 104 13.88 -0.69 5.59
N SER A 105 14.05 0.59 5.92
CA SER A 105 13.08 1.60 5.55
C SER A 105 13.78 2.87 5.10
N ALA A 106 13.32 3.44 3.99
CA ALA A 106 13.82 4.69 3.48
C ALA A 106 12.63 5.62 3.21
N ILE A 107 12.84 6.92 3.49
CA ILE A 107 12.00 7.98 2.96
C ILE A 107 12.65 8.41 1.66
N VAL A 108 11.96 8.19 0.56
CA VAL A 108 12.45 8.49 -0.78
C VAL A 108 11.64 9.62 -1.39
N LYS A 109 12.32 10.46 -2.19
CA LYS A 109 11.70 11.53 -2.96
C LYS A 109 11.66 11.07 -4.41
N THR A 110 10.47 11.07 -5.00
CA THR A 110 10.28 10.72 -6.41
C THR A 110 10.67 11.88 -7.31
N LYS A 111 10.78 11.62 -8.62
CA LYS A 111 11.00 12.66 -9.63
C LYS A 111 9.99 13.81 -9.55
N ASP A 112 8.75 13.50 -9.19
CA ASP A 112 7.64 14.47 -9.07
C ASP A 112 7.58 15.19 -7.71
N ASP A 113 8.69 15.18 -6.94
CA ASP A 113 8.80 15.76 -5.59
C ASP A 113 7.78 15.23 -4.56
N ARG A 114 7.32 13.98 -4.74
CA ARG A 114 6.50 13.31 -3.72
C ARG A 114 7.38 12.49 -2.80
N LYS A 115 7.09 12.56 -1.50
CA LYS A 115 7.79 11.78 -0.48
C LYS A 115 7.03 10.49 -0.18
N ILE A 116 7.70 9.35 -0.31
CA ILE A 116 7.13 8.05 0.03
C ILE A 116 8.05 7.35 1.03
N LYS A 117 7.48 6.79 2.09
CA LYS A 117 8.19 5.88 2.98
C LYS A 117 7.96 4.45 2.52
N LEU A 118 9.04 3.77 2.13
CA LEU A 118 9.02 2.36 1.75
C LEU A 118 9.63 1.53 2.88
N HIS A 119 8.96 0.42 3.23
CA HIS A 119 9.44 -0.58 4.16
C HIS A 119 9.69 -1.88 3.41
N VAL A 120 10.95 -2.29 3.35
CA VAL A 120 11.39 -3.52 2.71
C VAL A 120 11.75 -4.54 3.77
N LEU A 121 11.32 -5.77 3.53
CA LEU A 121 11.68 -6.94 4.31
C LEU A 121 12.51 -7.88 3.45
N ALA A 122 13.70 -8.20 3.95
CA ALA A 122 14.51 -9.29 3.43
C ALA A 122 14.58 -10.40 4.49
N VAL A 123 14.33 -11.64 4.04
CA VAL A 123 14.46 -12.84 4.87
C VAL A 123 15.62 -13.67 4.34
N THR A 124 16.59 -13.95 5.19
CA THR A 124 17.77 -14.75 4.83
C THR A 124 17.47 -16.25 4.88
N THR A 125 18.27 -17.06 4.20
CA THR A 125 18.14 -18.54 4.27
C THR A 125 18.64 -19.11 5.60
N ARG A 126 19.65 -18.47 6.20
CA ARG A 126 20.29 -18.83 7.47
C ARG A 126 20.52 -17.59 8.33
N ARG A 127 20.89 -17.78 9.60
CA ARG A 127 21.17 -16.66 10.51
C ARG A 127 22.38 -15.85 10.01
N ALA A 128 22.15 -14.59 9.69
CA ALA A 128 23.18 -13.65 9.26
C ALA A 128 23.81 -12.92 10.45
N LYS A 129 25.12 -12.61 10.36
CA LYS A 129 25.83 -11.82 11.37
C LYS A 129 25.29 -10.39 11.42
N SER A 130 25.43 -9.71 12.57
CA SER A 130 24.96 -8.32 12.74
C SER A 130 25.59 -7.35 11.75
N SER A 131 26.89 -7.49 11.45
CA SER A 131 27.59 -6.68 10.44
C SER A 131 26.99 -6.84 9.04
N GLN A 132 26.72 -8.07 8.63
CA GLN A 132 26.09 -8.38 7.34
C GLN A 132 24.66 -7.82 7.26
N GLN A 133 23.90 -7.89 8.36
CA GLN A 133 22.57 -7.29 8.43
C GLN A 133 22.62 -5.76 8.29
N LYS A 134 23.58 -5.09 8.95
CA LYS A 134 23.77 -3.64 8.83
C LYS A 134 24.10 -3.25 7.40
N TYR A 135 25.09 -3.92 6.80
CA TYR A 135 25.51 -3.66 5.43
C TYR A 135 24.37 -3.91 4.42
N MET A 136 23.58 -4.98 4.59
CA MET A 136 22.40 -5.21 3.76
C MET A 136 21.36 -4.08 3.88
N ARG A 137 21.14 -3.52 5.07
CA ARG A 137 20.21 -2.40 5.22
C ARG A 137 20.68 -1.18 4.46
N GLU A 138 21.98 -0.84 4.53
CA GLU A 138 22.58 0.29 3.82
C GLU A 138 22.42 0.14 2.30
N VAL A 139 22.76 -1.04 1.75
CA VAL A 139 22.62 -1.34 0.32
C VAL A 139 21.15 -1.30 -0.13
N ILE A 140 20.22 -1.81 0.68
CA ILE A 140 18.79 -1.71 0.36
C ILE A 140 18.34 -0.24 0.35
N THR A 141 18.76 0.56 1.32
CA THR A 141 18.36 1.97 1.38
C THR A 141 18.91 2.79 0.22
N GLU A 142 20.17 2.56 -0.17
CA GLU A 142 20.80 3.22 -1.32
C GLU A 142 20.05 2.89 -2.62
N LEU A 143 19.77 1.60 -2.86
CA LEU A 143 19.00 1.14 -4.01
C LEU A 143 17.61 1.77 -4.12
N LEU A 144 16.92 1.90 -2.98
CA LEU A 144 15.61 2.54 -2.94
C LEU A 144 15.68 4.02 -3.29
N MET A 145 16.75 4.72 -2.87
CA MET A 145 16.97 6.12 -3.21
C MET A 145 17.30 6.30 -4.69
N GLU A 146 18.20 5.47 -5.25
CA GLU A 146 18.54 5.45 -6.68
C GLU A 146 17.29 5.24 -7.53
N ASN A 147 16.53 4.17 -7.27
CA ASN A 147 15.33 3.83 -8.03
C ASN A 147 14.22 4.88 -7.94
N ALA A 148 14.06 5.52 -6.77
CA ALA A 148 13.05 6.54 -6.58
C ALA A 148 13.38 7.85 -7.28
N ALA A 149 14.67 8.19 -7.39
CA ALA A 149 15.10 9.40 -8.10
C ALA A 149 14.82 9.33 -9.61
N GLU A 150 14.88 8.13 -10.18
CA GLU A 150 14.67 7.91 -11.62
C GLU A 150 13.17 7.85 -12.01
N LYS A 151 12.33 7.29 -11.13
CA LYS A 151 10.93 6.96 -11.43
C LYS A 151 9.95 8.05 -10.97
N THR A 152 8.87 8.17 -11.72
CA THR A 152 7.70 8.96 -11.29
C THR A 152 6.97 8.27 -10.13
N PHE A 153 6.09 9.00 -9.46
CA PHE A 153 5.30 8.48 -8.34
C PHE A 153 4.48 7.24 -8.72
N GLU A 154 3.80 7.29 -9.85
CA GLU A 154 2.91 6.22 -10.31
C GLU A 154 3.70 4.97 -10.69
N GLU A 155 4.81 5.13 -11.42
CA GLU A 155 5.72 4.05 -11.76
C GLU A 155 6.36 3.41 -10.52
N LEU A 156 6.72 4.22 -9.52
CA LEU A 156 7.29 3.72 -8.27
C LEU A 156 6.26 2.91 -7.48
N VAL A 157 5.01 3.36 -7.41
CA VAL A 157 3.92 2.63 -6.75
C VAL A 157 3.66 1.31 -7.48
N MET A 158 3.51 1.34 -8.81
CA MET A 158 3.25 0.15 -9.62
C MET A 158 4.40 -0.85 -9.58
N SER A 159 5.65 -0.38 -9.63
CA SER A 159 6.83 -1.26 -9.51
C SER A 159 6.97 -1.86 -8.12
N SER A 160 6.54 -1.14 -7.08
CA SER A 160 6.51 -1.63 -5.70
C SER A 160 5.45 -2.71 -5.50
N VAL A 161 4.23 -2.47 -5.97
CA VAL A 161 3.08 -3.39 -5.84
C VAL A 161 3.26 -4.64 -6.70
N ASN A 162 3.83 -4.52 -7.90
CA ASN A 162 4.10 -5.67 -8.77
C ASN A 162 5.33 -6.49 -8.38
N GLY A 163 6.11 -6.04 -7.39
CA GLY A 163 7.29 -6.77 -6.90
C GLY A 163 8.53 -6.63 -7.79
N LYS A 164 8.52 -5.78 -8.82
CA LYS A 164 9.70 -5.49 -9.64
C LYS A 164 10.83 -4.90 -8.80
N LEU A 165 10.49 -3.93 -7.94
CA LEU A 165 11.45 -3.31 -7.03
C LEU A 165 11.99 -4.31 -5.99
N ALA A 166 11.14 -5.21 -5.49
CA ALA A 166 11.58 -6.28 -4.58
C ALA A 166 12.55 -7.27 -5.26
N SER A 167 12.31 -7.60 -6.53
CA SER A 167 13.19 -8.45 -7.33
C SER A 167 14.56 -7.81 -7.54
N GLU A 168 14.62 -6.52 -7.85
CA GLU A 168 15.88 -5.80 -8.03
C GLU A 168 16.72 -5.77 -6.75
N VAL A 169 16.06 -5.49 -5.62
CA VAL A 169 16.69 -5.56 -4.29
C VAL A 169 17.21 -6.97 -4.00
N TYR A 170 16.45 -8.01 -4.36
CA TYR A 170 16.88 -9.40 -4.19
C TYR A 170 18.19 -9.69 -4.95
N HIS A 171 18.31 -9.28 -6.21
CA HIS A 171 19.49 -9.56 -7.03
C HIS A 171 20.76 -8.89 -6.50
N ARG A 172 20.66 -7.64 -6.03
CA ARG A 172 21.83 -6.93 -5.45
C ARG A 172 22.16 -7.45 -4.06
N ALA A 173 21.17 -7.70 -3.20
CA ALA A 173 21.40 -8.16 -1.84
C ALA A 173 21.85 -9.64 -1.75
N LYS A 174 21.47 -10.49 -2.73
CA LYS A 174 21.94 -11.89 -2.81
C LYS A 174 23.47 -12.02 -2.94
N LYS A 175 24.15 -11.00 -3.50
CA LYS A 175 25.62 -10.96 -3.61
C LYS A 175 26.31 -10.88 -2.24
N ILE A 176 25.63 -10.35 -1.22
CA ILE A 176 26.14 -10.17 0.14
C ILE A 176 25.90 -11.43 0.98
N TYR A 177 24.66 -11.92 0.95
CA TYR A 177 24.24 -13.08 1.73
C TYR A 177 23.08 -13.79 1.03
N PRO A 178 22.97 -15.12 1.10
CA PRO A 178 21.86 -15.84 0.51
C PRO A 178 20.51 -15.44 1.13
N LEU A 179 19.62 -14.90 0.29
CA LEU A 179 18.27 -14.50 0.64
C LEU A 179 17.25 -15.55 0.20
N LYS A 180 16.25 -15.78 1.05
CA LYS A 180 15.10 -16.63 0.75
C LYS A 180 14.05 -15.84 -0.02
N ARG A 181 13.70 -14.65 0.47
CA ARG A 181 12.67 -13.81 -0.13
C ARG A 181 12.87 -12.35 0.26
N VAL A 182 12.51 -11.44 -0.64
CA VAL A 182 12.46 -10.00 -0.41
C VAL A 182 11.09 -9.51 -0.83
N GLU A 183 10.49 -8.66 -0.01
CA GLU A 183 9.16 -8.08 -0.22
C GLU A 183 9.12 -6.64 0.27
N ILE A 184 8.24 -5.84 -0.32
CA ILE A 184 7.91 -4.52 0.22
C ILE A 184 6.68 -4.72 1.09
N ILE A 185 6.85 -4.57 2.41
CA ILE A 185 5.75 -4.79 3.37
C ILE A 185 4.75 -3.64 3.32
N LYS A 186 5.26 -2.42 3.20
CA LYS A 186 4.44 -1.21 3.37
C LYS A 186 5.02 -0.06 2.58
N SER A 187 4.16 0.63 1.83
CA SER A 187 4.40 2.01 1.42
C SER A 187 3.46 2.94 2.18
N LYS A 188 3.96 4.13 2.50
CA LYS A 188 3.15 5.23 3.02
C LYS A 188 3.55 6.49 2.27
N VAL A 189 2.59 7.11 1.60
CA VAL A 189 2.77 8.46 1.05
C VAL A 189 2.84 9.44 2.23
N LEU A 190 3.85 10.30 2.20
CA LEU A 190 4.02 11.37 3.18
C LEU A 190 3.47 12.63 2.51
N ASN A 191 2.28 13.04 2.94
CA ASN A 191 1.71 14.35 2.64
C ASN A 191 2.41 15.43 3.46
#